data_AF-A0A3Q9KRI6-F1
#
_entry.id   AF-A0A3Q9KRI6-F1
#
_cell.length_a   1.000
_cell.length_b   1.000
_cell.length_c   1.000
_cell.angle_alpha   90.00
_cell.angle_beta   90.00
_cell.angle_gamma   90.00
#
_symmetry.space_group_name_H-M   'P 1'
#
loop_
_entity.id
_entity.type
_entity.pdbx_description
1 polymer ?
#
loop_
_entity_poly.entity_id
_entity_poly.type
_entity_poly.pdbx_seq_one_letter_code
_entity_poly.pdbx_strand_id
1 'polypeptide(L)'
;MPIPSAEITLTTSRPLGLVAIASGKKYPQAHQALEDAGFRRRPNGVFTAPLADAQAARATASALVHHAHEHGATIITSSRPYLGDIGTEIAARLPGTWSAALEIYSHPLWQEDLWPMLWEAGEIYRALEDHRIPFASVLKNGTGTELLLIERPGHRSGYLLGALTDREQEDPHDDPTTPRSIALPADPGLAAHAVTRTFLPAYHRALHNQDLNNVLRALERIREDHQTLQAIKDCGRYSDGVPLGNSRLISGLERDFADHAWLSYRDVLEHAPILLTRCRPAATPWPEDAAALTRLREALDHSQDAWNEWNDLRHDLYSIPRTLPAHEWSQVRGQLGLAVLPAIETWLADSEAFERQARAAVPGGPAALSAPSPRLLTTRPAPLPAPRSAAAHR
;
A
#
# COMPACT_ATOMS: atom_id res chain seq x y z
N MET A 1 -11.83 -30.93 -7.07
CA MET A 1 -12.48 -31.57 -5.91
C MET A 1 -13.45 -30.56 -5.30
N PRO A 2 -14.60 -30.94 -4.76
CA PRO A 2 -15.45 -29.99 -4.02
C PRO A 2 -14.65 -29.49 -2.82
N ILE A 3 -14.54 -28.17 -2.67
CA ILE A 3 -13.90 -27.54 -1.50
C ILE A 3 -14.69 -28.02 -0.27
N PRO A 4 -14.05 -28.73 0.68
CA PRO A 4 -14.72 -29.18 1.89
C PRO A 4 -15.46 -28.02 2.56
N SER A 5 -16.67 -28.32 3.05
CA SER A 5 -17.49 -27.29 3.66
C SER A 5 -16.87 -26.80 4.98
N ALA A 6 -16.22 -27.69 5.73
CA ALA A 6 -15.48 -27.39 6.95
C ALA A 6 -14.13 -28.11 6.93
N GLU A 7 -13.06 -27.39 7.25
CA GLU A 7 -11.68 -27.89 7.24
C GLU A 7 -10.97 -27.54 8.56
N ILE A 8 -10.11 -28.46 9.03
CA ILE A 8 -9.25 -28.29 10.19
C ILE A 8 -7.82 -28.54 9.73
N THR A 9 -7.01 -27.49 9.67
CA THR A 9 -5.56 -27.62 9.41
C THR A 9 -4.82 -27.79 10.73
N LEU A 10 -4.11 -28.91 10.89
CA LEU A 10 -3.27 -29.22 12.04
C LEU A 10 -1.81 -28.93 11.75
N THR A 11 -1.14 -28.23 12.65
CA THR A 11 0.30 -27.93 12.61
C THR A 11 0.88 -28.00 14.02
N THR A 12 2.21 -28.02 14.13
CA THR A 12 2.91 -28.10 15.41
C THR A 12 3.60 -26.78 15.73
N SER A 13 3.49 -26.38 16.98
CA SER A 13 4.17 -25.24 17.59
C SER A 13 5.00 -25.74 18.77
N ARG A 14 6.24 -25.25 18.90
CA ARG A 14 7.10 -25.59 20.05
C ARG A 14 6.50 -25.09 21.38
N PRO A 15 6.06 -23.82 21.49
CA PRO A 15 5.44 -23.32 22.73
C PRO A 15 3.99 -23.76 22.93
N LEU A 16 3.21 -24.02 21.87
CA LEU A 16 1.77 -24.26 21.98
C LEU A 16 1.35 -25.74 21.84
N GLY A 17 2.24 -26.62 21.38
CA GLY A 17 1.92 -28.01 21.10
C GLY A 17 1.22 -28.17 19.74
N LEU A 18 0.09 -28.86 19.71
CA LEU A 18 -0.71 -29.04 18.51
C LEU A 18 -1.58 -27.80 18.30
N VAL A 19 -1.47 -27.18 17.14
CA VAL A 19 -2.27 -26.02 16.74
C VAL A 19 -3.21 -26.43 15.63
N ALA A 20 -4.48 -26.05 15.77
CA ALA A 20 -5.52 -26.30 14.80
C ALA A 20 -6.13 -24.98 14.32
N ILE A 21 -6.32 -24.87 13.01
CA ILE A 21 -6.91 -23.71 12.36
C ILE A 21 -8.12 -24.18 11.56
N ALA A 22 -9.29 -23.67 11.92
CA ALA A 22 -10.55 -23.99 11.26
C ALA A 22 -10.84 -23.03 10.10
N SER A 23 -11.23 -23.59 8.97
CA SER A 23 -11.59 -22.81 7.77
C SER A 23 -12.69 -23.50 6.94
N GLY A 24 -13.16 -22.82 5.89
CA GLY A 24 -14.22 -23.28 5.01
C GLY A 24 -15.55 -22.54 5.23
N LYS A 25 -16.52 -22.78 4.35
CA LYS A 25 -17.85 -22.10 4.40
C LYS A 25 -18.63 -22.40 5.68
N LYS A 26 -18.41 -23.59 6.26
CA LYS A 26 -18.97 -24.09 7.52
C LYS A 26 -17.89 -24.22 8.61
N TYR A 27 -16.92 -23.32 8.63
CA TYR A 27 -15.90 -23.28 9.69
C TYR A 27 -16.48 -23.32 11.14
N PRO A 28 -17.72 -22.86 11.45
CA PRO A 28 -18.26 -23.05 12.80
C PRO A 28 -18.43 -24.52 13.21
N GLN A 29 -18.65 -25.43 12.24
CA GLN A 29 -18.70 -26.88 12.51
C GLN A 29 -17.30 -27.43 12.87
N ALA A 30 -16.26 -26.92 12.21
CA ALA A 30 -14.88 -27.22 12.56
C ALA A 30 -14.50 -26.66 13.95
N HIS A 31 -15.02 -25.50 14.35
CA HIS A 31 -14.87 -24.99 15.72
C HIS A 31 -15.50 -25.93 16.75
N GLN A 32 -16.74 -26.36 16.53
CA GLN A 32 -17.42 -27.26 17.45
C GLN A 32 -16.66 -28.59 17.60
N ALA A 33 -16.21 -29.18 16.49
CA ALA A 33 -15.40 -30.40 16.52
C ALA A 33 -14.10 -30.25 17.32
N LEU A 34 -13.45 -29.08 17.25
CA LEU A 34 -12.23 -28.79 18.01
C LEU A 34 -12.52 -28.62 19.50
N GLU A 35 -13.60 -27.92 19.85
CA GLU A 35 -14.01 -27.74 21.25
C GLU A 35 -14.42 -29.06 21.90
N ASP A 36 -15.22 -29.88 21.21
CA ASP A 36 -15.64 -31.21 21.66
C ASP A 36 -14.44 -32.16 21.84
N ALA A 37 -13.42 -32.04 20.97
CA ALA A 37 -12.16 -32.78 21.07
C ALA A 37 -11.22 -32.27 22.19
N GLY A 38 -11.60 -31.20 22.89
CA GLY A 38 -10.85 -30.65 24.03
C GLY A 38 -9.76 -29.64 23.66
N PHE A 39 -9.76 -29.08 22.45
CA PHE A 39 -8.86 -27.97 22.11
C PHE A 39 -9.31 -26.68 22.79
N ARG A 40 -8.35 -25.85 23.16
CA ARG A 40 -8.61 -24.52 23.74
C ARG A 40 -8.43 -23.45 22.69
N ARG A 41 -9.47 -22.64 22.50
CA ARG A 41 -9.42 -21.45 21.63
C ARG A 41 -8.56 -20.36 22.26
N ARG A 42 -7.72 -19.74 21.44
CA ARG A 42 -6.82 -18.63 21.82
C ARG A 42 -7.38 -17.29 21.32
N PRO A 43 -6.92 -16.15 21.86
CA PRO A 43 -7.41 -14.82 21.46
C PRO A 43 -7.23 -14.52 19.96
N ASN A 44 -6.16 -15.03 19.36
CA ASN A 44 -5.88 -14.91 17.92
C ASN A 44 -6.69 -15.90 17.05
N GLY A 45 -7.67 -16.60 17.62
CA GLY A 45 -8.59 -17.47 16.89
C GLY A 45 -8.12 -18.91 16.64
N VAL A 46 -6.85 -19.25 16.89
CA VAL A 46 -6.36 -20.64 16.76
C VAL A 46 -6.79 -21.50 17.93
N PHE A 47 -6.86 -22.81 17.70
CA PHE A 47 -7.16 -23.83 18.71
C PHE A 47 -5.88 -24.58 19.08
N THR A 48 -5.68 -24.86 20.36
CA THR A 48 -4.43 -25.49 20.84
C THR A 48 -4.69 -26.67 21.75
N ALA A 49 -3.86 -27.70 21.64
CA ALA A 49 -3.83 -28.84 22.54
C ALA A 49 -2.37 -29.17 22.93
N PRO A 50 -2.08 -29.37 24.22
CA PRO A 50 -0.72 -29.66 24.68
C PRO A 50 -0.25 -31.04 24.20
N LEU A 51 1.02 -31.13 23.79
CA LEU A 51 1.67 -32.39 23.38
C LEU A 51 2.57 -33.00 24.47
N ALA A 52 2.57 -32.45 25.68
CA ALA A 52 3.49 -32.84 26.75
C ALA A 52 3.27 -34.29 27.26
N ASP A 53 2.04 -34.79 27.21
CA ASP A 53 1.69 -36.16 27.57
C ASP A 53 1.25 -36.93 26.32
N ALA A 54 1.99 -37.98 25.97
CA ALA A 54 1.74 -38.81 24.81
C ALA A 54 0.39 -39.56 24.87
N GLN A 55 -0.08 -39.92 26.06
CA GLN A 55 -1.36 -40.62 26.21
C GLN A 55 -2.54 -39.64 26.07
N ALA A 56 -2.46 -38.47 26.71
CA ALA A 56 -3.43 -37.39 26.51
C ALA A 56 -3.46 -36.92 25.04
N ALA A 57 -2.31 -36.75 24.40
CA ALA A 57 -2.23 -36.34 22.99
C ALA A 57 -2.89 -37.37 22.05
N ARG A 58 -2.70 -38.67 22.28
CA ARG A 58 -3.39 -39.72 21.53
C ARG A 58 -4.90 -39.71 21.77
N ALA A 59 -5.34 -39.48 23.00
CA ALA A 59 -6.75 -39.37 23.32
C ALA A 59 -7.40 -38.16 22.61
N THR A 60 -6.75 -37.00 22.64
CA THR A 60 -7.20 -35.79 21.91
C THR A 60 -7.23 -36.02 20.40
N ALA A 61 -6.22 -36.67 19.83
CA ALA A 61 -6.21 -36.98 18.40
C ALA A 61 -7.36 -37.94 18.00
N SER A 62 -7.62 -38.97 18.81
CA SER A 62 -8.74 -39.88 18.57
C SER A 62 -10.10 -39.17 18.71
N ALA A 63 -10.26 -38.33 19.72
CA ALA A 63 -11.47 -37.52 19.91
C ALA A 63 -11.67 -36.55 18.73
N LEU A 64 -10.60 -35.92 18.24
CA LEU A 64 -10.67 -35.04 17.08
C LEU A 64 -11.12 -35.78 15.82
N VAL A 65 -10.59 -36.97 15.54
CA VAL A 65 -11.02 -37.77 14.39
C VAL A 65 -12.50 -38.14 14.49
N HIS A 66 -12.96 -38.51 15.70
CA HIS A 66 -14.35 -38.83 15.94
C HIS A 66 -15.27 -37.62 15.71
N HIS A 67 -15.02 -36.49 16.39
CA HIS A 67 -15.86 -35.30 16.29
C HIS A 67 -15.76 -34.62 14.91
N ALA A 68 -14.60 -34.65 14.26
CA ALA A 68 -14.50 -34.15 12.89
C ALA A 68 -15.41 -34.95 11.94
N HIS A 69 -15.50 -36.27 12.10
CA HIS A 69 -16.43 -37.09 11.34
C HIS A 69 -17.89 -36.75 11.66
N GLU A 70 -18.26 -36.61 12.94
CA GLU A 70 -19.61 -36.24 13.36
C GLU A 70 -20.07 -34.88 12.81
N HIS A 71 -19.18 -33.90 12.82
CA HIS A 71 -19.45 -32.54 12.35
C HIS A 71 -19.18 -32.34 10.86
N GLY A 72 -18.78 -33.39 10.13
CA GLY A 72 -18.49 -33.33 8.69
C GLY A 72 -17.29 -32.45 8.32
N ALA A 73 -16.32 -32.30 9.23
CA ALA A 73 -15.09 -31.56 9.02
C ALA A 73 -13.96 -32.46 8.48
N THR A 74 -13.19 -31.94 7.53
CA THR A 74 -12.00 -32.63 6.99
C THR A 74 -10.75 -32.20 7.75
N ILE A 75 -9.96 -33.16 8.21
CA ILE A 75 -8.67 -32.89 8.87
C ILE A 75 -7.55 -32.91 7.83
N ILE A 76 -6.76 -31.84 7.81
CA ILE A 76 -5.56 -31.68 6.98
C ILE A 76 -4.37 -31.57 7.93
N THR A 77 -3.34 -32.39 7.74
CA THR A 77 -2.11 -32.29 8.53
C THR A 77 -1.04 -31.56 7.73
N SER A 78 -0.49 -30.50 8.31
CA SER A 78 0.64 -29.78 7.75
C SER A 78 1.94 -30.34 8.34
N SER A 79 2.91 -30.57 7.48
CA SER A 79 4.30 -30.88 7.89
C SER A 79 5.09 -29.64 8.26
N ARG A 80 4.52 -28.45 8.04
CA ARG A 80 5.16 -27.17 8.31
C ARG A 80 4.92 -26.76 9.76
N PRO A 81 5.89 -26.11 10.42
CA PRO A 81 5.67 -25.49 11.72
C PRO A 81 4.58 -24.42 11.65
N TYR A 82 3.96 -24.15 12.79
CA TYR A 82 2.93 -23.14 12.91
C TYR A 82 3.41 -21.77 12.41
N LEU A 83 2.71 -21.21 11.42
CA LEU A 83 3.12 -19.96 10.74
C LEU A 83 3.27 -18.78 11.71
N GLY A 84 2.48 -18.72 12.78
CA GLY A 84 2.60 -17.66 13.78
C GLY A 84 3.94 -17.67 14.54
N ASP A 85 4.49 -18.87 14.80
CA ASP A 85 5.83 -19.00 15.41
C ASP A 85 6.89 -18.49 14.44
N ILE A 86 6.79 -18.88 13.16
CA ILE A 86 7.72 -18.47 12.10
C ILE A 86 7.69 -16.96 11.88
N GLY A 87 6.50 -16.36 11.80
CA GLY A 87 6.34 -14.91 11.69
C GLY A 87 6.98 -14.17 12.86
N THR A 88 6.74 -14.64 14.09
CA THR A 88 7.35 -14.07 15.31
C THR A 88 8.88 -14.19 15.29
N GLU A 89 9.39 -15.34 14.86
CA GLU A 89 10.82 -15.60 14.75
C GLU A 89 11.50 -14.74 13.68
N ILE A 90 10.86 -14.51 12.54
CA ILE A 90 11.36 -13.62 11.50
C ILE A 90 11.34 -12.18 12.03
N ALA A 91 10.21 -11.71 12.57
CA ALA A 91 10.05 -10.36 13.09
C ALA A 91 11.12 -10.01 14.14
N ALA A 92 11.40 -10.92 15.09
CA ALA A 92 12.43 -10.73 16.12
C ALA A 92 13.86 -10.56 15.56
N ARG A 93 14.11 -10.93 14.29
CA ARG A 93 15.41 -10.86 13.62
C ARG A 93 15.49 -9.75 12.56
N LEU A 94 14.38 -9.07 12.27
CA LEU A 94 14.35 -7.94 11.36
C LEU A 94 14.94 -6.68 12.03
N PRO A 95 15.51 -5.75 11.26
CA PRO A 95 16.06 -4.51 11.80
C PRO A 95 14.95 -3.58 12.32
N GLY A 96 15.13 -3.05 13.53
CA GLY A 96 14.16 -2.19 14.19
C GLY A 96 13.14 -2.97 15.01
N THR A 97 12.00 -2.34 15.31
CA THR A 97 10.93 -2.96 16.10
C THR A 97 9.87 -3.54 15.18
N TRP A 98 9.84 -4.86 15.08
CA TRP A 98 8.82 -5.60 14.33
C TRP A 98 8.00 -6.48 15.26
N SER A 99 6.71 -6.58 14.96
CA SER A 99 5.78 -7.54 15.55
C SER A 99 5.19 -8.43 14.46
N ALA A 100 4.72 -9.61 14.85
CA ALA A 100 3.99 -10.51 13.97
C ALA A 100 2.66 -10.88 14.61
N ALA A 101 1.60 -10.83 13.81
CA ALA A 101 0.29 -11.35 14.17
C ALA A 101 -0.12 -12.41 13.15
N LEU A 102 -0.80 -13.46 13.61
CA LEU A 102 -1.48 -14.38 12.70
C LEU A 102 -2.88 -13.84 12.43
N GLU A 103 -3.23 -13.73 11.15
CA GLU A 103 -4.58 -13.47 10.69
C GLU A 103 -5.19 -14.75 10.13
N ILE A 104 -6.45 -15.00 10.48
CA ILE A 104 -7.19 -16.19 10.07
C ILE A 104 -8.37 -15.77 9.20
N TYR A 105 -8.34 -16.17 7.94
CA TYR A 105 -9.41 -15.94 6.99
C TYR A 105 -10.31 -17.17 6.95
N SER A 106 -11.00 -17.52 8.04
CA SER A 106 -11.74 -18.80 8.12
C SER A 106 -12.73 -19.00 6.98
N HIS A 107 -13.51 -17.97 6.63
CA HIS A 107 -14.41 -18.02 5.47
C HIS A 107 -13.66 -17.68 4.17
N PRO A 108 -13.89 -18.40 3.04
CA PRO A 108 -13.18 -18.15 1.78
C PRO A 108 -13.25 -16.71 1.28
N LEU A 109 -14.40 -16.05 1.42
CA LEU A 109 -14.57 -14.64 1.00
C LEU A 109 -13.69 -13.66 1.79
N TRP A 110 -13.29 -13.98 3.03
CA TRP A 110 -12.45 -13.06 3.82
C TRP A 110 -11.01 -12.96 3.31
N GLN A 111 -10.56 -13.93 2.49
CA GLN A 111 -9.26 -13.77 1.83
C GLN A 111 -9.30 -12.67 0.77
N GLU A 112 -10.49 -12.35 0.24
CA GLU A 112 -10.65 -11.32 -0.79
C GLU A 112 -10.40 -9.92 -0.24
N ASP A 113 -10.52 -9.73 1.08
CA ASP A 113 -10.18 -8.48 1.76
C ASP A 113 -8.67 -8.16 1.66
N LEU A 114 -7.82 -9.14 1.34
CA LEU A 114 -6.39 -8.92 1.12
C LEU A 114 -6.07 -8.26 -0.23
N TRP A 115 -6.93 -8.42 -1.24
CA TRP A 115 -6.65 -7.93 -2.60
C TRP A 115 -6.38 -6.43 -2.66
N PRO A 116 -7.23 -5.57 -2.06
CA PRO A 116 -7.03 -4.13 -2.14
C PRO A 116 -5.83 -3.66 -1.30
N MET A 117 -5.37 -4.48 -0.36
CA MET A 117 -4.26 -4.14 0.53
C MET A 117 -2.90 -4.57 -0.03
N LEU A 118 -2.84 -5.44 -1.05
CA LEU A 118 -1.56 -5.85 -1.63
C LEU A 118 -0.98 -4.72 -2.50
N TRP A 119 0.27 -4.35 -2.22
CA TRP A 119 0.95 -3.34 -3.03
C TRP A 119 1.41 -3.86 -4.40
N GLU A 120 1.41 -5.17 -4.65
CA GLU A 120 1.89 -5.68 -5.93
C GLU A 120 1.05 -6.83 -6.47
N ALA A 121 0.98 -6.91 -7.81
CA ALA A 121 0.30 -7.98 -8.53
C ALA A 121 1.23 -9.15 -8.95
N GLY A 122 2.21 -9.48 -8.11
CA GLY A 122 3.28 -10.46 -8.43
C GLY A 122 2.96 -11.93 -8.11
N GLU A 123 3.95 -12.64 -7.54
CA GLU A 123 3.80 -14.05 -7.18
C GLU A 123 2.81 -14.24 -6.03
N ILE A 124 2.81 -13.34 -5.04
CA ILE A 124 1.87 -13.40 -3.91
C ILE A 124 0.42 -13.12 -4.33
N TYR A 125 0.22 -12.21 -5.29
CA TYR A 125 -1.09 -11.92 -5.86
C TYR A 125 -1.68 -13.16 -6.54
N ARG A 126 -0.91 -13.77 -7.47
CA ARG A 126 -1.30 -15.03 -8.11
C ARG A 126 -1.50 -16.18 -7.12
N ALA A 127 -0.71 -16.23 -6.05
CA ALA A 127 -0.89 -17.22 -5.00
C ALA A 127 -2.26 -17.07 -4.29
N LEU A 128 -2.72 -15.84 -4.03
CA LEU A 128 -4.05 -15.59 -3.48
C LEU A 128 -5.18 -15.85 -4.50
N GLU A 129 -4.89 -15.68 -5.80
CA GLU A 129 -5.85 -15.94 -6.88
C GLU A 129 -6.13 -17.42 -7.03
N ASP A 130 -5.04 -18.18 -7.17
CA ASP A 130 -5.08 -19.57 -7.59
C ASP A 130 -5.32 -20.51 -6.42
N HIS A 131 -5.04 -20.07 -5.18
CA HIS A 131 -5.04 -20.93 -4.01
C HIS A 131 -5.84 -20.36 -2.85
N ARG A 132 -6.40 -21.28 -2.06
CA ARG A 132 -7.03 -20.96 -0.79
C ARG A 132 -5.97 -20.71 0.27
N ILE A 133 -5.91 -19.50 0.83
CA ILE A 133 -5.01 -19.14 1.94
C ILE A 133 -5.82 -18.90 3.23
N PRO A 134 -6.00 -19.92 4.09
CA PRO A 134 -6.86 -19.81 5.27
C PRO A 134 -6.28 -18.97 6.41
N PHE A 135 -4.98 -18.67 6.37
CA PHE A 135 -4.30 -17.85 7.35
C PHE A 135 -3.00 -17.29 6.78
N ALA A 136 -2.57 -16.16 7.31
CA ALA A 136 -1.31 -15.51 6.99
C ALA A 136 -0.69 -14.92 8.26
N SER A 137 0.61 -14.63 8.23
CA SER A 137 1.22 -13.81 9.28
C SER A 137 1.49 -12.41 8.74
N VAL A 138 0.94 -11.40 9.42
CA VAL A 138 1.20 -10.00 9.11
C VAL A 138 2.31 -9.50 10.02
N LEU A 139 3.40 -9.02 9.41
CA LEU A 139 4.54 -8.44 10.09
C LEU A 139 4.43 -6.93 10.02
N LYS A 140 4.40 -6.26 11.16
CA LYS A 140 4.24 -4.80 11.25
C LYS A 140 5.46 -4.19 11.93
N ASN A 141 5.96 -3.08 11.40
CA ASN A 141 6.98 -2.30 12.08
C ASN A 141 6.37 -1.09 12.81
N GLY A 142 7.16 -0.47 13.69
CA GLY A 142 6.74 0.74 14.42
C GLY A 142 6.56 2.00 13.56
N THR A 143 6.79 1.94 12.24
CA THR A 143 6.69 3.07 11.31
C THR A 143 5.56 2.91 10.28
N GLY A 144 4.68 1.93 10.46
CA GLY A 144 3.53 1.68 9.57
C GLY A 144 3.80 0.79 8.36
N THR A 145 4.99 0.20 8.21
CA THR A 145 5.22 -0.83 7.19
C THR A 145 4.58 -2.14 7.61
N GLU A 146 3.76 -2.68 6.72
CA GLU A 146 3.09 -3.96 6.90
C GLU A 146 3.50 -4.94 5.78
N LEU A 147 3.83 -6.17 6.16
CA LEU A 147 4.24 -7.23 5.25
C LEU A 147 3.36 -8.47 5.45
N LEU A 148 2.96 -9.10 4.35
CA LEU A 148 2.16 -10.32 4.37
C LEU A 148 3.06 -11.53 4.12
N LEU A 149 3.13 -12.44 5.09
CA LEU A 149 3.82 -13.72 4.99
C LEU A 149 2.80 -14.85 4.85
N ILE A 150 2.88 -15.60 3.75
CA ILE A 150 2.05 -16.78 3.50
C ILE A 150 2.90 -18.03 3.30
N GLU A 151 2.32 -19.20 3.55
CA GLU A 151 2.92 -20.45 3.07
C GLU A 151 2.92 -20.45 1.54
N ARG A 152 4.05 -20.84 0.93
CA ARG A 152 4.16 -20.88 -0.53
C ARG A 152 3.33 -22.06 -1.10
N PRO A 153 2.24 -21.81 -1.86
CA PRO A 153 1.41 -22.88 -2.39
C PRO A 153 2.15 -23.76 -3.40
N GLY A 154 1.80 -25.05 -3.48
CA GLY A 154 2.46 -26.01 -4.40
C GLY A 154 3.89 -26.42 -4.00
N HIS A 155 4.46 -25.83 -2.96
CA HIS A 155 5.80 -26.17 -2.46
C HIS A 155 5.73 -26.89 -1.12
N ARG A 156 6.72 -27.75 -0.82
CA ARG A 156 6.79 -28.49 0.45
C ARG A 156 7.29 -27.66 1.63
N SER A 157 8.05 -26.61 1.35
CA SER A 157 8.67 -25.75 2.34
C SER A 157 8.83 -24.32 1.80
N GLY A 158 9.12 -23.38 2.70
CA GLY A 158 9.35 -21.97 2.35
C GLY A 158 8.06 -21.15 2.29
N TYR A 159 8.23 -19.84 2.21
CA TYR A 159 7.17 -18.85 2.37
C TYR A 159 7.20 -17.86 1.21
N LEU A 160 6.11 -17.12 1.03
CA LEU A 160 6.09 -15.93 0.18
C LEU A 160 5.87 -14.71 1.06
N LEU A 161 6.58 -13.64 0.74
CA LEU A 161 6.46 -12.35 1.40
C LEU A 161 6.10 -11.29 0.37
N GLY A 162 5.06 -10.52 0.68
CA GLY A 162 4.66 -9.33 -0.07
C GLY A 162 4.47 -8.13 0.87
N ALA A 163 4.33 -6.95 0.28
CA ALA A 163 4.01 -5.74 1.03
C ALA A 163 2.50 -5.49 1.04
N LEU A 164 2.00 -5.08 2.20
CA LEU A 164 0.68 -4.49 2.34
C LEU A 164 0.78 -2.96 2.27
N THR A 165 -0.31 -2.34 1.87
CA THR A 165 -0.47 -0.90 1.77
C THR A 165 -1.87 -0.51 2.24
N ASP A 166 -1.95 0.63 2.91
CA ASP A 166 -3.19 1.31 3.28
C ASP A 166 -3.53 2.45 2.29
N ARG A 167 -2.68 2.63 1.27
CA ARG A 167 -2.84 3.68 0.27
C ARG A 167 -3.81 3.21 -0.81
N GLU A 168 -4.71 4.10 -1.24
CA GLU A 168 -5.52 3.85 -2.43
C GLU A 168 -4.59 3.65 -3.64
N GLN A 169 -4.69 2.49 -4.29
CA GLN A 169 -3.92 2.18 -5.48
C GLN A 169 -4.80 2.18 -6.72
N GLU A 170 -4.29 2.81 -7.78
CA GLU A 170 -4.68 2.42 -9.14
C GLU A 170 -4.22 0.96 -9.38
N ASP A 171 -4.81 0.30 -10.38
CA ASP A 171 -4.63 -1.14 -10.63
C ASP A 171 -3.18 -1.63 -10.40
N PRO A 172 -2.92 -2.52 -9.41
CA PRO A 172 -1.57 -2.94 -9.04
C PRO A 172 -0.84 -3.73 -10.15
N HIS A 173 -1.54 -4.11 -11.23
CA HIS A 173 -0.93 -4.78 -12.39
C HIS A 173 -0.14 -3.84 -13.28
N ASP A 174 -0.46 -2.54 -13.27
CA ASP A 174 0.11 -1.56 -14.19
C ASP A 174 1.24 -0.71 -13.59
N ASP A 175 1.51 -0.84 -12.29
CA ASP A 175 2.56 -0.05 -11.61
C ASP A 175 3.90 -0.83 -11.51
N PRO A 176 4.91 -0.50 -12.34
CA PRO A 176 6.22 -1.15 -12.30
C PRO A 176 7.07 -0.71 -11.10
N THR A 177 6.61 0.27 -10.31
CA THR A 177 7.33 0.81 -9.16
C THR A 177 7.07 0.04 -7.87
N THR A 178 6.15 -0.92 -7.89
CA THR A 178 5.75 -1.73 -6.73
C THR A 178 6.84 -2.73 -6.30
N PRO A 179 6.98 -3.00 -4.99
CA PRO A 179 7.98 -3.93 -4.50
C PRO A 179 7.56 -5.36 -4.75
N ARG A 180 8.35 -6.08 -5.56
CA ARG A 180 8.06 -7.47 -5.90
C ARG A 180 8.10 -8.40 -4.68
N SER A 181 7.16 -9.33 -4.60
CA SER A 181 7.22 -10.42 -3.63
C SER A 181 8.49 -11.24 -3.80
N ILE A 182 8.92 -11.84 -2.68
CA ILE A 182 10.05 -12.75 -2.68
C ILE A 182 9.66 -14.08 -2.03
N ALA A 183 10.21 -15.16 -2.58
CA ALA A 183 10.20 -16.46 -1.93
C ALA A 183 11.25 -16.50 -0.82
N LEU A 184 10.83 -16.96 0.35
CA LEU A 184 11.66 -17.10 1.54
C LEU A 184 11.97 -18.57 1.84
N PRO A 185 13.19 -18.88 2.31
CA PRO A 185 13.51 -20.21 2.80
C PRO A 185 12.71 -20.54 4.07
N ALA A 186 12.68 -21.83 4.44
CA ALA A 186 11.95 -22.29 5.62
C ALA A 186 12.65 -21.93 6.94
N ASP A 187 13.96 -21.72 6.92
CA ASP A 187 14.72 -21.31 8.11
C ASP A 187 14.44 -19.82 8.43
N PRO A 188 13.93 -19.48 9.63
CA PRO A 188 13.59 -18.11 9.99
C PRO A 188 14.77 -17.13 9.96
N GLY A 189 16.00 -17.61 10.23
CA GLY A 189 17.20 -16.78 10.19
C GLY A 189 17.57 -16.38 8.76
N LEU A 190 17.61 -17.36 7.84
CA LEU A 190 17.83 -17.11 6.43
C LEU A 190 16.70 -16.30 5.79
N ALA A 191 15.46 -16.53 6.23
CA ALA A 191 14.31 -15.75 5.80
C ALA A 191 14.47 -14.28 6.22
N ALA A 192 14.70 -14.00 7.51
CA ALA A 192 14.92 -12.63 7.99
C ALA A 192 16.11 -11.93 7.30
N HIS A 193 17.18 -12.69 7.01
CA HIS A 193 18.30 -12.18 6.23
C HIS A 193 17.90 -11.79 4.80
N ALA A 194 17.15 -12.64 4.10
CA ALA A 194 16.66 -12.35 2.75
C ALA A 194 15.74 -11.12 2.74
N VAL A 195 14.85 -11.01 3.72
CA VAL A 195 13.98 -9.82 3.90
C VAL A 195 14.81 -8.56 4.08
N THR A 196 15.78 -8.60 5.00
CA THR A 196 16.61 -7.44 5.35
C THR A 196 17.50 -6.99 4.19
N ARG A 197 18.11 -7.93 3.47
CA ARG A 197 19.12 -7.64 2.44
C ARG A 197 18.52 -7.41 1.06
N THR A 198 17.33 -7.94 0.78
CA THR A 198 16.75 -7.94 -0.56
C THR A 198 15.41 -7.21 -0.59
N PHE A 199 14.47 -7.61 0.26
CA PHE A 199 13.10 -7.09 0.22
C PHE A 199 13.02 -5.64 0.72
N LEU A 200 13.48 -5.35 1.95
CA LEU A 200 13.36 -4.02 2.54
C LEU A 200 14.06 -2.93 1.70
N PRO A 201 15.25 -3.15 1.12
CA PRO A 201 15.83 -2.18 0.19
C PRO A 201 15.01 -1.96 -1.09
N ALA A 202 14.36 -3.00 -1.62
CA ALA A 202 13.45 -2.85 -2.77
C ALA A 202 12.17 -2.10 -2.38
N TYR A 203 11.58 -2.44 -1.23
CA TYR A 203 10.44 -1.76 -0.63
C TYR A 203 10.68 -0.27 -0.40
N HIS A 204 11.80 0.11 0.22
CA HIS A 204 12.10 1.53 0.45
C HIS A 204 12.32 2.32 -0.86
N ARG A 205 12.83 1.66 -1.91
CA ARG A 205 12.97 2.27 -3.24
C ARG A 205 11.61 2.46 -3.91
N ALA A 206 10.74 1.45 -3.83
CA ALA A 206 9.37 1.55 -4.31
C ALA A 206 8.63 2.72 -3.65
N LEU A 207 8.72 2.81 -2.32
CA LEU A 207 8.10 3.88 -1.54
C LEU A 207 8.61 5.26 -1.96
N HIS A 208 9.92 5.39 -2.07
CA HIS A 208 10.56 6.63 -2.51
C HIS A 208 10.10 7.06 -3.91
N ASN A 209 10.00 6.11 -4.84
CA ASN A 209 9.57 6.39 -6.20
C ASN A 209 8.08 6.75 -6.27
N GLN A 210 7.23 6.06 -5.49
CA GLN A 210 5.80 6.36 -5.42
C GLN A 210 5.57 7.75 -4.83
N ASP A 211 6.20 8.07 -3.69
CA ASP A 211 6.12 9.39 -3.06
C ASP A 211 6.60 10.48 -4.04
N LEU A 212 7.71 10.25 -4.76
CA LEU A 212 8.20 11.17 -5.78
C LEU A 212 7.20 11.35 -6.93
N ASN A 213 6.64 10.26 -7.47
CA ASN A 213 5.68 10.31 -8.56
C ASN A 213 4.39 11.03 -8.14
N ASN A 214 3.93 10.87 -6.90
CA ASN A 214 2.80 11.61 -6.37
C ASN A 214 3.07 13.12 -6.35
N VAL A 215 4.22 13.54 -5.83
CA VAL A 215 4.63 14.96 -5.84
C VAL A 215 4.71 15.50 -7.27
N LEU A 216 5.38 14.80 -8.18
CA LEU A 216 5.55 15.27 -9.56
C LEU A 216 4.22 15.36 -10.32
N ARG A 217 3.34 14.36 -10.15
CA ARG A 217 2.00 14.38 -10.76
C ARG A 217 1.14 15.51 -10.21
N ALA A 218 1.22 15.79 -8.91
CA ALA A 218 0.54 16.92 -8.29
C ALA A 218 1.05 18.26 -8.85
N LEU A 219 2.37 18.44 -8.94
CA LEU A 219 2.97 19.65 -9.51
C LEU A 219 2.61 19.84 -10.99
N GLU A 220 2.53 18.76 -11.77
CA GLU A 220 2.11 18.84 -13.18
C GLU A 220 0.65 19.29 -13.31
N ARG A 221 -0.27 18.71 -12.53
CA ARG A 221 -1.68 19.14 -12.50
C ARG A 221 -1.81 20.64 -12.17
N ILE A 222 -1.10 21.10 -11.14
CA ILE A 222 -1.10 22.53 -10.77
C ILE A 222 -0.54 23.39 -11.91
N ARG A 223 0.51 22.92 -12.59
CA ARG A 223 1.13 23.64 -13.72
C ARG A 223 0.15 23.78 -14.89
N GLU A 224 -0.56 22.72 -15.26
CA GLU A 224 -1.58 22.72 -16.32
C GLU A 224 -2.72 23.70 -15.99
N ASP A 225 -3.23 23.67 -14.76
CA ASP A 225 -4.28 24.57 -14.29
C ASP A 225 -3.81 26.04 -14.30
N HIS A 226 -2.57 26.28 -13.85
CA HIS A 226 -1.98 27.62 -13.83
C HIS A 226 -1.77 28.19 -15.23
N GLN A 227 -1.30 27.37 -16.18
CA GLN A 227 -1.17 27.76 -17.58
C GLN A 227 -2.51 28.10 -18.20
N THR A 228 -3.55 27.33 -17.88
CA THR A 228 -4.93 27.60 -18.32
C THR A 228 -5.42 28.94 -17.78
N LEU A 229 -5.22 29.22 -16.48
CA LEU A 229 -5.57 30.50 -15.86
C LEU A 229 -4.83 31.66 -16.54
N GLN A 230 -3.53 31.52 -16.80
CA GLN A 230 -2.75 32.58 -17.43
C GLN A 230 -3.20 32.86 -18.86
N ALA A 231 -3.48 31.82 -19.66
CA ALA A 231 -4.02 31.98 -21.00
C ALA A 231 -5.37 32.71 -21.01
N ILE A 232 -6.25 32.39 -20.06
CA ILE A 232 -7.55 33.05 -19.86
C ILE A 232 -7.36 34.53 -19.52
N LYS A 233 -6.44 34.86 -18.60
CA LYS A 233 -6.09 36.24 -18.23
C LYS A 233 -5.54 37.02 -19.42
N ASP A 234 -4.62 36.42 -20.19
CA ASP A 234 -3.94 37.06 -21.32
C ASP A 234 -4.90 37.33 -22.48
N CYS A 235 -5.83 36.42 -22.78
CA CYS A 235 -6.83 36.63 -23.84
C CYS A 235 -8.00 37.52 -23.40
N GLY A 236 -8.12 37.81 -22.10
CA GLY A 236 -9.21 38.59 -21.53
C GLY A 236 -10.59 37.97 -21.76
N ARG A 237 -10.66 36.66 -21.97
CA ARG A 237 -11.88 35.90 -22.25
C ARG A 237 -11.87 34.55 -21.55
N TYR A 238 -13.04 34.08 -21.14
CA TYR A 238 -13.22 32.73 -20.64
C TYR A 238 -13.21 31.72 -21.81
N SER A 239 -13.12 30.42 -21.50
CA SER A 239 -13.08 29.34 -22.51
C SER A 239 -14.33 29.25 -23.40
N ASP A 240 -15.46 29.80 -22.95
CA ASP A 240 -16.72 29.92 -23.70
C ASP A 240 -16.82 31.23 -24.52
N GLY A 241 -15.77 32.07 -24.51
CA GLY A 241 -15.67 33.33 -25.23
C GLY A 241 -16.19 34.56 -24.48
N VAL A 242 -16.71 34.40 -23.25
CA VAL A 242 -17.22 35.50 -22.43
C VAL A 242 -16.08 36.47 -22.06
N PRO A 243 -16.22 37.79 -22.33
CA PRO A 243 -15.18 38.77 -21.98
C PRO A 243 -14.98 38.92 -20.46
N LEU A 244 -13.72 38.90 -20.03
CA LEU A 244 -13.29 39.19 -18.66
C LEU A 244 -13.14 40.71 -18.47
N GLY A 245 -14.25 41.44 -18.59
CA GLY A 245 -14.26 42.88 -18.39
C GLY A 245 -14.38 43.34 -16.93
N ASN A 246 -14.63 42.41 -16.00
CA ASN A 246 -14.93 42.72 -14.59
C ASN A 246 -13.92 42.07 -13.65
N SER A 247 -13.30 42.88 -12.77
CA SER A 247 -12.36 42.43 -11.74
C SER A 247 -12.93 41.31 -10.86
N ARG A 248 -14.25 41.27 -10.62
CA ARG A 248 -14.89 40.19 -9.85
C ARG A 248 -14.80 38.81 -10.52
N LEU A 249 -14.81 38.75 -11.85
CA LEU A 249 -14.69 37.48 -12.59
C LEU A 249 -13.25 36.95 -12.54
N ILE A 250 -12.27 37.84 -12.59
CA ILE A 250 -10.86 37.51 -12.44
C ILE A 250 -10.58 36.96 -11.04
N SER A 251 -11.11 37.61 -9.99
CA SER A 251 -10.95 37.11 -8.61
C SER A 251 -11.70 35.80 -8.35
N GLY A 252 -12.80 35.54 -9.06
CA GLY A 252 -13.49 34.25 -9.02
C GLY A 252 -12.63 33.13 -9.60
N LEU A 253 -12.08 33.36 -10.80
CA LEU A 253 -11.15 32.46 -11.47
C LEU A 253 -9.91 32.12 -10.63
N GLU A 254 -9.32 33.12 -9.98
CA GLU A 254 -8.17 32.90 -9.08
C GLU A 254 -8.51 32.06 -7.86
N ARG A 255 -9.73 32.24 -7.31
CA ARG A 255 -10.20 31.43 -6.19
C ARG A 255 -10.50 30.00 -6.62
N ASP A 256 -11.09 29.81 -7.80
CA ASP A 256 -11.34 28.48 -8.35
C ASP A 256 -10.02 27.76 -8.61
N PHE A 257 -9.03 28.44 -9.21
CA PHE A 257 -7.68 27.89 -9.34
C PHE A 257 -7.08 27.51 -7.97
N ALA A 258 -7.17 28.39 -6.97
CA ALA A 258 -6.66 28.11 -5.63
C ALA A 258 -7.33 26.88 -4.98
N ASP A 259 -8.63 26.69 -5.16
CA ASP A 259 -9.36 25.50 -4.70
C ASP A 259 -8.81 24.21 -5.36
N HIS A 260 -8.67 24.19 -6.68
CA HIS A 260 -8.15 23.02 -7.41
C HIS A 260 -6.67 22.77 -7.12
N ALA A 261 -5.85 23.83 -7.07
CA ALA A 261 -4.43 23.75 -6.76
C ALA A 261 -4.21 23.21 -5.34
N TRP A 262 -5.03 23.61 -4.36
CA TRP A 262 -5.00 23.06 -3.01
C TRP A 262 -5.19 21.54 -3.00
N LEU A 263 -6.15 21.00 -3.76
CA LEU A 263 -6.41 19.55 -3.80
C LEU A 263 -5.17 18.76 -4.23
N SER A 264 -4.45 19.24 -5.26
CA SER A 264 -3.22 18.61 -5.72
C SER A 264 -2.04 18.89 -4.79
N TYR A 265 -1.91 20.11 -4.26
CA TYR A 265 -0.78 20.51 -3.41
C TYR A 265 -0.71 19.73 -2.09
N ARG A 266 -1.83 19.17 -1.62
CA ARG A 266 -1.85 18.24 -0.48
C ARG A 266 -0.91 17.05 -0.66
N ASP A 267 -0.79 16.50 -1.87
CA ASP A 267 0.15 15.40 -2.15
C ASP A 267 1.61 15.86 -1.99
N VAL A 268 1.90 17.14 -2.30
CA VAL A 268 3.21 17.75 -2.06
C VAL A 268 3.47 17.85 -0.57
N LEU A 269 2.51 18.37 0.21
CA LEU A 269 2.62 18.50 1.66
C LEU A 269 2.78 17.15 2.36
N GLU A 270 2.12 16.11 1.87
CA GLU A 270 2.17 14.77 2.43
C GLU A 270 3.49 14.05 2.14
N HIS A 271 3.99 14.12 0.90
CA HIS A 271 5.09 13.26 0.44
C HIS A 271 6.44 13.98 0.30
N ALA A 272 6.47 15.29 0.04
CA ALA A 272 7.72 16.00 -0.18
C ALA A 272 8.64 16.14 1.05
N PRO A 273 8.14 16.27 2.30
CA PRO A 273 9.02 16.43 3.46
C PRO A 273 10.04 15.30 3.60
N ILE A 274 9.61 14.03 3.50
CA ILE A 274 10.51 12.88 3.63
C ILE A 274 11.53 12.83 2.47
N LEU A 275 11.12 13.20 1.25
CA LEU A 275 12.03 13.26 0.10
C LEU A 275 13.11 14.33 0.29
N LEU A 276 12.74 15.53 0.73
CA LEU A 276 13.67 16.64 0.99
C LEU A 276 14.67 16.34 2.10
N THR A 277 14.29 15.56 3.12
CA THR A 277 15.23 15.11 4.17
C THR A 277 16.30 14.16 3.66
N ARG A 278 16.09 13.51 2.51
CA ARG A 278 17.04 12.57 1.89
C ARG A 278 17.96 13.24 0.87
N CYS A 279 17.57 14.38 0.30
CA CYS A 279 18.40 15.11 -0.65
C CYS A 279 19.74 15.54 -0.04
N ARG A 280 20.85 15.27 -0.74
CA ARG A 280 22.22 15.61 -0.32
C ARG A 280 22.95 16.32 -1.47
N PRO A 281 22.65 17.60 -1.75
CA PRO A 281 23.17 18.29 -2.94
C PRO A 281 24.69 18.33 -3.02
N ALA A 282 25.40 18.42 -1.88
CA ALA A 282 26.86 18.37 -1.86
C ALA A 282 27.46 17.02 -2.31
N ALA A 283 26.66 15.95 -2.35
CA ALA A 283 27.06 14.62 -2.79
C ALA A 283 26.59 14.29 -4.22
N THR A 284 25.98 15.24 -4.92
CA THR A 284 25.48 15.08 -6.30
C THR A 284 26.26 15.97 -7.27
N PRO A 285 26.11 15.77 -8.59
CA PRO A 285 26.73 16.64 -9.60
C PRO A 285 26.20 18.08 -9.64
N TRP A 286 25.12 18.39 -8.90
CA TRP A 286 24.44 19.70 -8.90
C TRP A 286 24.38 20.29 -7.49
N PRO A 287 25.52 20.67 -6.89
CA PRO A 287 25.54 21.28 -5.56
C PRO A 287 24.77 22.63 -5.51
N GLU A 288 24.64 23.32 -6.63
CA GLU A 288 23.88 24.56 -6.77
C GLU A 288 22.38 24.42 -6.47
N ASP A 289 21.81 23.21 -6.61
CA ASP A 289 20.41 22.93 -6.29
C ASP A 289 20.11 23.13 -4.79
N ALA A 290 21.14 23.23 -3.92
CA ALA A 290 20.97 23.47 -2.50
C ALA A 290 20.11 24.71 -2.17
N ALA A 291 20.26 25.79 -2.94
CA ALA A 291 19.48 27.02 -2.72
C ALA A 291 17.98 26.81 -3.04
N ALA A 292 17.67 26.06 -4.10
CA ALA A 292 16.31 25.67 -4.44
C ALA A 292 15.69 24.78 -3.36
N LEU A 293 16.43 23.76 -2.90
CA LEU A 293 15.95 22.88 -1.83
C LEU A 293 15.68 23.63 -0.51
N THR A 294 16.43 24.69 -0.20
CA THR A 294 16.16 25.54 0.97
C THR A 294 14.85 26.30 0.80
N ARG A 295 14.63 26.96 -0.34
CA ARG A 295 13.36 27.66 -0.62
C ARG A 295 12.15 26.73 -0.58
N LEU A 296 12.30 25.50 -1.07
CA LEU A 296 11.23 24.49 -1.01
C LEU A 296 10.90 24.07 0.43
N ARG A 297 11.90 23.94 1.31
CA ARG A 297 11.65 23.68 2.74
C ARG A 297 10.93 24.85 3.40
N GLU A 298 11.39 26.07 3.14
CA GLU A 298 10.71 27.28 3.63
C GLU A 298 9.27 27.34 3.11
N ALA A 299 9.02 27.01 1.85
CA ALA A 299 7.67 26.96 1.28
C ALA A 299 6.75 25.95 2.00
N LEU A 300 7.28 24.77 2.40
CA LEU A 300 6.56 23.82 3.23
C LEU A 300 6.25 24.38 4.63
N ASP A 301 7.23 25.01 5.27
CA ASP A 301 7.06 25.61 6.60
C ASP A 301 5.96 26.69 6.58
N HIS A 302 5.94 27.54 5.54
CA HIS A 302 4.88 28.54 5.35
C HIS A 302 3.50 27.92 5.06
N SER A 303 3.45 26.66 4.60
CA SER A 303 2.20 25.94 4.32
C SER A 303 1.67 25.16 5.52
N GLN A 304 2.41 25.08 6.62
CA GLN A 304 2.12 24.19 7.74
C GLN A 304 0.82 24.55 8.47
N ASP A 305 0.51 25.84 8.65
CA ASP A 305 -0.71 26.27 9.32
C ASP A 305 -1.97 25.84 8.55
N ALA A 306 -1.97 26.06 7.23
CA ALA A 306 -3.05 25.61 6.34
C ALA A 306 -3.17 24.07 6.33
N TRP A 307 -2.05 23.36 6.41
CA TRP A 307 -2.05 21.90 6.49
C TRP A 307 -2.61 21.36 7.81
N ASN A 308 -2.28 22.01 8.92
CA ASN A 308 -2.82 21.66 10.24
C ASN A 308 -4.33 21.93 10.29
N GLU A 309 -4.77 23.11 9.85
CA GLU A 309 -6.19 23.47 9.78
C GLU A 309 -7.00 22.44 8.96
N TRP A 310 -6.48 22.03 7.81
CA TRP A 310 -7.10 20.98 7.00
C TRP A 310 -7.18 19.62 7.71
N ASN A 311 -6.13 19.22 8.41
CA ASN A 311 -6.11 17.94 9.12
C ASN A 311 -7.06 17.93 10.32
N ASP A 312 -7.16 19.03 11.05
CA ASP A 312 -8.12 19.20 12.14
C ASP A 312 -9.55 19.09 11.60
N LEU A 313 -9.85 19.80 10.50
CA LEU A 313 -11.13 19.71 9.81
C LEU A 313 -11.43 18.28 9.34
N ARG A 314 -10.43 17.56 8.80
CA ARG A 314 -10.60 16.16 8.38
C ARG A 314 -10.89 15.24 9.56
N HIS A 315 -10.21 15.43 10.69
CA HIS A 315 -10.38 14.63 11.90
C HIS A 315 -11.78 14.81 12.50
N ASP A 316 -12.29 16.04 12.55
CA ASP A 316 -13.64 16.36 13.01
C ASP A 316 -14.72 15.70 12.14
N LEU A 317 -14.49 15.55 10.83
CA LEU A 317 -15.44 14.91 9.91
C LEU A 317 -15.58 13.41 10.08
N TYR A 318 -14.51 12.72 10.49
CA TYR A 318 -14.59 11.29 10.83
C TYR A 318 -15.23 11.06 12.20
N SER A 319 -15.36 12.12 13.01
CA SER A 319 -15.87 12.09 14.38
C SER A 319 -17.33 12.56 14.51
N ILE A 320 -17.91 13.21 13.48
CA ILE A 320 -19.25 13.81 13.50
C ILE A 320 -20.05 13.40 12.24
N PRO A 321 -21.33 12.99 12.33
CA PRO A 321 -22.20 12.84 11.15
C PRO A 321 -22.33 14.18 10.39
N ARG A 322 -21.71 14.26 9.20
CA ARG A 322 -21.58 15.47 8.35
C ARG A 322 -22.90 16.15 7.99
N THR A 323 -22.91 17.50 8.02
CA THR A 323 -23.62 18.34 7.04
C THR A 323 -22.91 19.69 6.83
N LEU A 324 -21.73 19.72 6.19
CA LEU A 324 -21.27 20.93 5.49
C LEU A 324 -21.62 20.78 4.00
N PRO A 325 -22.43 21.67 3.40
CA PRO A 325 -22.71 21.68 1.97
C PRO A 325 -21.44 21.79 1.10
N ALA A 326 -21.48 21.24 -0.12
CA ALA A 326 -20.32 21.20 -1.03
C ALA A 326 -19.73 22.59 -1.37
N HIS A 327 -20.55 23.64 -1.36
CA HIS A 327 -20.11 25.00 -1.66
C HIS A 327 -19.27 25.61 -0.51
N GLU A 328 -19.60 25.29 0.74
CA GLU A 328 -18.83 25.73 1.91
C GLU A 328 -17.45 25.07 1.91
N TRP A 329 -17.37 23.81 1.47
CA TRP A 329 -16.10 23.11 1.28
C TRP A 329 -15.21 23.74 0.21
N SER A 330 -15.79 24.13 -0.93
CA SER A 330 -15.03 24.83 -1.98
C SER A 330 -14.51 26.18 -1.47
N GLN A 331 -15.29 26.90 -0.66
CA GLN A 331 -14.86 28.16 -0.08
C GLN A 331 -13.69 27.99 0.91
N VAL A 332 -13.75 27.00 1.81
CA VAL A 332 -12.66 26.70 2.76
C VAL A 332 -11.39 26.31 2.00
N ARG A 333 -11.49 25.40 1.03
CA ARG A 333 -10.33 24.98 0.22
C ARG A 333 -9.75 26.13 -0.61
N GLY A 334 -10.59 26.99 -1.17
CA GLY A 334 -10.14 28.19 -1.88
C GLY A 334 -9.41 29.17 -0.95
N GLN A 335 -9.82 29.32 0.31
CA GLN A 335 -9.10 30.14 1.29
C GLN A 335 -7.72 29.55 1.64
N LEU A 336 -7.66 28.24 1.93
CA LEU A 336 -6.41 27.54 2.20
C LEU A 336 -5.46 27.63 0.99
N GLY A 337 -5.98 27.37 -0.21
CA GLY A 337 -5.24 27.47 -1.47
C GLY A 337 -4.68 28.88 -1.72
N LEU A 338 -5.45 29.92 -1.45
CA LEU A 338 -4.97 31.31 -1.57
C LEU A 338 -3.86 31.62 -0.56
N ALA A 339 -3.94 31.08 0.66
CA ALA A 339 -2.92 31.28 1.68
C ALA A 339 -1.58 30.62 1.31
N VAL A 340 -1.61 29.46 0.64
CA VAL A 340 -0.40 28.74 0.23
C VAL A 340 0.06 29.04 -1.20
N LEU A 341 -0.61 29.94 -1.91
CA LEU A 341 -0.31 30.25 -3.31
C LEU A 341 1.17 30.65 -3.54
N PRO A 342 1.81 31.50 -2.71
CA PRO A 342 3.24 31.82 -2.87
C PRO A 342 4.15 30.59 -2.69
N ALA A 343 3.77 29.64 -1.84
CA ALA A 343 4.49 28.39 -1.67
C ALA A 343 4.33 27.50 -2.91
N ILE A 344 3.11 27.41 -3.47
CA ILE A 344 2.84 26.70 -4.72
C ILE A 344 3.70 27.26 -5.87
N GLU A 345 3.76 28.59 -6.02
CA GLU A 345 4.59 29.24 -7.05
C GLU A 345 6.08 28.89 -6.89
N THR A 346 6.58 28.87 -5.64
CA THR A 346 7.95 28.45 -5.34
C THR A 346 8.20 26.99 -5.75
N TRP A 347 7.25 26.10 -5.44
CA TRP A 347 7.30 24.70 -5.84
C TRP A 347 7.31 24.50 -7.35
N LEU A 348 6.51 25.27 -8.10
CA LEU A 348 6.50 25.22 -9.57
C LEU A 348 7.81 25.72 -10.19
N ALA A 349 8.45 26.72 -9.57
CA ALA A 349 9.71 27.30 -10.06
C ALA A 349 10.91 26.38 -9.80
N ASP A 350 10.95 25.72 -8.64
CA ASP A 350 12.09 24.90 -8.20
C ASP A 350 11.88 23.38 -8.39
N SER A 351 10.79 22.95 -9.07
CA SER A 351 10.41 21.54 -9.23
C SER A 351 11.47 20.70 -9.95
N GLU A 352 12.18 21.25 -10.93
CA GLU A 352 13.22 20.52 -11.66
C GLU A 352 14.45 20.20 -10.78
N ALA A 353 14.86 21.17 -9.95
CA ALA A 353 15.95 20.96 -8.99
C ALA A 353 15.55 19.93 -7.94
N PHE A 354 14.30 20.00 -7.46
CA PHE A 354 13.73 18.98 -6.59
C PHE A 354 13.76 17.59 -7.22
N GLU A 355 13.25 17.44 -8.44
CA GLU A 355 13.18 16.15 -9.14
C GLU A 355 14.58 15.53 -9.28
N ARG A 356 15.55 16.29 -9.77
CA ARG A 356 16.94 15.82 -9.95
C ARG A 356 17.51 15.30 -8.63
N GLN A 357 17.38 16.08 -7.56
CA GLN A 357 17.94 15.73 -6.25
C GLN A 357 17.20 14.56 -5.60
N ALA A 358 15.87 14.51 -5.72
CA ALA A 358 15.06 13.41 -5.19
C ALA A 358 15.37 12.09 -5.92
N ARG A 359 15.57 12.12 -7.24
CA ARG A 359 16.01 10.94 -8.01
C ARG A 359 17.43 10.50 -7.65
N ALA A 360 18.32 11.43 -7.34
CA ALA A 360 19.67 11.11 -6.86
C ALA A 360 19.69 10.53 -5.44
N ALA A 361 18.67 10.83 -4.63
CA ALA A 361 18.55 10.42 -3.23
C ALA A 361 17.88 9.05 -3.01
N VAL A 362 17.69 8.25 -4.06
CA VAL A 362 17.05 6.93 -3.98
C VAL A 362 17.77 6.02 -2.96
N PRO A 363 17.04 5.41 -2.00
CA PRO A 363 17.63 4.51 -1.02
C PRO A 363 18.39 3.33 -1.66
N GLY A 364 19.59 3.01 -1.17
CA GLY A 364 20.35 1.81 -1.62
C GLY A 364 21.59 2.06 -2.48
N GLY A 365 21.98 3.30 -2.72
CA GLY A 365 23.29 3.69 -3.27
C GLY A 365 23.39 3.73 -4.81
N PRO A 366 24.55 4.14 -5.38
CA PRO A 366 24.72 4.50 -6.80
C PRO A 366 24.44 3.40 -7.82
N ALA A 367 24.38 2.12 -7.40
CA ALA A 367 23.91 1.01 -8.22
C ALA A 367 22.42 1.16 -8.63
N ALA A 368 21.71 2.13 -8.04
CA ALA A 368 20.36 2.54 -8.39
C ALA A 368 20.21 3.18 -9.79
N LEU A 369 21.29 3.62 -10.44
CA LEU A 369 21.24 4.18 -11.80
C LEU A 369 21.19 3.10 -12.91
N SER A 370 21.37 1.81 -12.57
CA SER A 370 21.36 0.70 -13.54
C SER A 370 20.07 -0.10 -13.58
N ALA A 371 19.10 0.18 -12.70
CA ALA A 371 17.74 -0.32 -12.89
C ALA A 371 17.07 0.54 -13.96
N PRO A 372 16.37 -0.04 -14.95
CA PRO A 372 15.72 0.74 -15.99
C PRO A 372 14.76 1.72 -15.31
N SER A 373 15.01 3.01 -15.47
CA SER A 373 14.03 4.03 -15.13
C SER A 373 12.73 3.65 -15.83
N PRO A 374 11.59 3.53 -15.13
CA PRO A 374 10.31 3.36 -15.80
C PRO A 374 10.17 4.54 -16.74
N ARG A 375 10.11 4.23 -18.04
CA ARG A 375 9.88 5.25 -19.07
C ARG A 375 8.54 5.90 -18.74
N LEU A 376 8.55 7.22 -18.55
CA LEU A 376 7.35 8.03 -18.65
C LEU A 376 6.68 7.67 -19.99
N LEU A 377 5.48 7.11 -19.93
CA LEU A 377 4.61 6.92 -21.09
C LEU A 377 4.12 8.31 -21.55
N THR A 378 5.02 9.11 -22.13
CA THR A 378 4.61 10.17 -23.06
C THR A 378 4.38 9.53 -24.43
N THR A 379 3.49 8.54 -24.51
CA THR A 379 2.97 8.08 -25.80
C THR A 379 1.69 8.84 -26.07
N ARG A 380 1.85 9.94 -26.79
CA ARG A 380 0.80 10.56 -27.61
C ARG A 380 0.00 9.44 -28.31
N PRO A 381 -1.34 9.43 -28.23
CA PRO A 381 -2.12 8.40 -28.91
C PRO A 381 -1.77 8.43 -30.41
N ALA A 382 -1.40 7.28 -30.96
CA ALA A 382 -1.22 7.15 -32.40
C ALA A 382 -2.56 7.50 -33.09
N PRO A 383 -2.54 8.25 -34.21
CA PRO A 383 -3.76 8.55 -34.92
C PRO A 383 -4.37 7.25 -35.44
N LEU A 384 -5.67 7.09 -35.23
CA LEU A 384 -6.46 5.98 -35.76
C LEU A 384 -6.22 5.83 -37.28
N PRO A 385 -6.02 4.61 -37.79
CA PRO A 385 -5.86 4.39 -39.22
C PRO A 385 -7.17 4.77 -39.93
N ALA A 386 -7.04 5.61 -40.96
CA ALA A 386 -8.15 6.04 -41.80
C ALA A 386 -8.90 4.83 -42.40
N PRO A 387 -10.24 4.90 -42.54
CA PRO A 387 -11.01 3.80 -43.11
C PRO A 387 -10.58 3.55 -44.56
N ARG A 388 -10.20 2.30 -44.84
CA ARG A 388 -9.90 1.82 -46.20
C ARG A 388 -11.14 1.98 -47.07
N SER A 389 -11.01 2.72 -48.17
CA SER A 389 -12.02 2.79 -49.24
C SER A 389 -12.40 1.38 -49.68
N ALA A 390 -13.71 1.10 -49.67
CA ALA A 390 -14.27 -0.10 -50.25
C ALA A 390 -13.98 -0.12 -51.76
N ALA A 391 -13.14 -1.05 -52.18
CA ALA A 391 -12.97 -1.36 -53.59
C ALA A 391 -14.27 -1.98 -54.11
N ALA A 392 -14.89 -1.29 -55.07
CA ALA A 392 -15.97 -1.81 -55.88
C ALA A 392 -15.44 -2.99 -56.72
N HIS A 393 -16.06 -4.16 -56.58
CA HIS A 393 -16.01 -5.20 -57.61
C HIS A 393 -17.40 -5.78 -57.84
N ARG A 394 -17.90 -5.43 -59.04
CA ARG A 394 -18.83 -6.09 -59.97
C ARG A 394 -19.77 -7.17 -59.46
#